data_AF-A0A7K2MCE9-F1
#
_entry.id   AF-A0A7K2MCE9-F1
#
_cell.length_a   1.000
_cell.length_b   1.000
_cell.length_c   1.000
_cell.angle_alpha   90.00
_cell.angle_beta   90.00
_cell.angle_gamma   90.00
#
_symmetry.space_group_name_H-M   'P 1'
#
loop_
_entity.id
_entity.type
_entity.pdbx_description
1 polymer ?
#
loop_
_entity_poly.entity_id
_entity_poly.type
_entity_poly.pdbx_seq_one_letter_code
_entity_poly.pdbx_strand_id
1 'polypeptide(L)' 'APDRLARLAGVDDGAVETALRTLGSVGLVAGLTFRHDIVRQAVVDDLAPEDRTTLRLAAAALLHEQGCPPRAIAPLLVEA' A
#
# COMPACT_ATOMS: atom_id res chain seq x y z
N ALA A 1 6.44 6.57 0.70
CA ALA A 1 7.73 6.49 -0.01
C ALA A 1 7.71 5.22 -0.86
N PRO A 2 8.18 5.28 -2.12
CA PRO A 2 8.17 4.15 -3.04
C PRO A 2 8.92 2.94 -2.49
N ASP A 3 10.04 3.15 -1.78
CA ASP A 3 10.86 2.08 -1.18
C ASP A 3 10.09 1.25 -0.13
N ARG A 4 9.16 1.88 0.60
CA ARG A 4 8.26 1.15 1.53
C ARG A 4 7.30 0.24 0.77
N LEU A 5 6.84 0.70 -0.39
CA LEU A 5 5.92 -0.04 -1.25
C LEU A 5 6.61 -1.23 -1.88
N ALA A 6 7.87 -1.08 -2.31
CA ALA A 6 8.71 -2.16 -2.82
C ALA A 6 8.90 -3.25 -1.76
N ARG A 7 9.27 -2.85 -0.55
CA ARG A 7 9.47 -3.76 0.57
C ARG A 7 8.18 -4.46 1.02
N LEU A 8 7.04 -3.77 1.00
CA LEU A 8 5.74 -4.35 1.34
C LEU A 8 5.27 -5.36 0.27
N ALA A 9 5.48 -5.04 -1.01
CA ALA A 9 5.11 -5.91 -2.13
C ALA A 9 6.12 -7.03 -2.39
N GLY A 10 7.30 -7.01 -1.76
CA GLY A 10 8.36 -7.98 -1.99
C GLY A 10 9.00 -7.88 -3.38
N VAL A 11 8.97 -6.69 -4.00
CA VAL A 11 9.53 -6.43 -5.33
C VAL A 11 10.66 -5.41 -5.25
N ASP A 12 11.46 -5.30 -6.30
CA ASP A 12 12.51 -4.28 -6.39
C ASP A 12 11.94 -2.87 -6.66
N ASP A 13 12.73 -1.83 -6.33
CA ASP A 13 12.32 -0.43 -6.48
C ASP A 13 12.01 -0.07 -7.95
N GLY A 14 12.73 -0.66 -8.91
CA GLY A 14 12.52 -0.43 -10.34
C GLY A 14 11.17 -0.97 -10.83
N ALA A 15 10.76 -2.14 -10.32
CA ALA A 15 9.44 -2.70 -10.56
C ALA A 15 8.33 -1.80 -9.99
N VAL A 16 8.51 -1.23 -8.79
CA VAL A 16 7.55 -0.28 -8.21
C VAL A 16 7.44 0.99 -9.04
N GLU A 17 8.56 1.58 -9.46
CA GLU A 17 8.54 2.78 -10.30
C GLU A 17 7.85 2.53 -11.64
N THR A 18 8.12 1.37 -12.26
CA THR A 18 7.49 0.97 -13.52
C THR A 18 5.99 0.77 -13.34
N ALA A 19 5.57 0.11 -12.26
CA ALA A 19 4.17 -0.10 -11.93
C ALA A 19 3.45 1.23 -11.67
N LEU A 20 4.00 2.11 -10.83
CA LEU A 20 3.41 3.42 -10.53
C LEU A 20 3.31 4.31 -11.78
N ARG A 21 4.31 4.28 -12.65
CA ARG A 21 4.28 5.02 -13.93
C ARG A 21 3.18 4.49 -14.85
N THR A 22 3.05 3.18 -14.96
CA THR A 22 2.04 2.51 -15.80
C THR A 22 0.64 2.76 -15.27
N LEU A 23 0.42 2.56 -13.97
CA LEU A 23 -0.88 2.83 -13.33
C LEU A 23 -1.23 4.32 -13.37
N GLY A 24 -0.22 5.20 -13.28
CA GLY A 24 -0.38 6.64 -13.38
C GLY A 24 -0.75 7.12 -14.78
N SER A 25 -0.16 6.53 -15.83
CA SER A 25 -0.48 6.87 -17.22
C SER A 25 -1.91 6.44 -17.61
N VAL A 26 -2.41 5.36 -17.02
CA VAL A 26 -3.81 4.91 -17.16
C VAL A 26 -4.77 5.71 -16.25
N GLY A 27 -4.24 6.55 -15.35
CA GLY A 27 -5.03 7.40 -14.47
C GLY A 27 -5.59 6.69 -13.23
N LEU A 28 -5.11 5.51 -12.89
CA LEU A 28 -5.55 4.75 -11.71
C LEU A 28 -4.96 5.31 -10.42
N VAL A 29 -3.71 5.80 -10.48
CA VAL A 29 -2.99 6.38 -9.34
C VAL A 29 -2.49 7.79 -9.65
N ALA A 30 -2.38 8.60 -8.61
CA ALA A 30 -1.67 9.87 -8.60
C ALA A 30 -0.56 9.78 -7.54
N GLY A 31 0.68 9.59 -7.98
CA GLY A 31 1.80 9.30 -7.09
C GLY A 31 1.60 7.97 -6.36
N LEU A 32 1.50 8.01 -5.03
CA LEU A 32 1.31 6.83 -4.17
C LEU A 32 -0.15 6.63 -3.71
N THR A 33 -1.10 7.35 -4.31
CA THR A 33 -2.51 7.33 -3.92
C THR A 33 -3.39 6.93 -5.10
N PHE A 34 -4.51 6.25 -4.84
CA PHE A 34 -5.53 6.04 -5.86
C PHE A 34 -6.12 7.38 -6.29
N ARG A 35 -6.24 7.59 -7.60
CA ARG A 35 -6.80 8.85 -8.15
C ARG A 35 -8.29 8.97 -7.86
N HIS A 36 -8.98 7.83 -7.84
CA HIS A 36 -10.43 7.76 -7.67
C HIS A 36 -10.77 6.74 -6.59
N ASP A 37 -11.73 7.07 -5.71
CA ASP A 37 -12.15 6.18 -4.62
C ASP A 37 -12.75 4.87 -5.15
N ILE A 38 -13.41 4.90 -6.32
CA ILE A 38 -13.91 3.68 -6.97
C ILE A 38 -12.81 2.69 -7.34
N VAL A 39 -11.61 3.17 -7.70
CA VAL A 39 -10.45 2.31 -7.98
C VAL A 39 -9.94 1.70 -6.67
N ARG A 40 -9.91 2.49 -5.59
CA ARG A 40 -9.56 2.00 -4.26
C ARG A 40 -10.53 0.92 -3.81
N GLN A 41 -11.84 1.15 -3.93
CA GLN A 41 -12.86 0.16 -3.60
C GLN A 41 -12.71 -1.09 -4.46
N ALA A 42 -12.60 -0.94 -5.78
CA ALA A 42 -12.42 -2.09 -6.67
C ALA A 42 -11.19 -2.94 -6.33
N VAL A 43 -10.07 -2.33 -5.94
CA VAL A 43 -8.85 -3.08 -5.58
C VAL A 43 -8.91 -3.65 -4.16
N VAL A 44 -9.44 -2.88 -3.20
CA VAL A 44 -9.42 -3.27 -1.77
C VAL A 44 -10.58 -4.20 -1.41
N ASP A 45 -11.73 -4.06 -2.09
CA ASP A 45 -12.92 -4.89 -1.86
C ASP A 45 -12.87 -6.20 -2.66
N ASP A 46 -12.12 -6.25 -3.76
CA ASP A 46 -11.85 -7.50 -4.51
C ASP A 46 -10.77 -8.36 -3.82
N LEU A 47 -9.99 -7.75 -2.92
CA LEU A 47 -9.01 -8.48 -2.13
C LEU A 47 -9.70 -9.32 -1.05
N ALA A 48 -9.28 -10.58 -0.90
CA ALA A 48 -9.78 -11.43 0.17
C ALA A 48 -9.57 -10.75 1.53
N PRO A 49 -10.53 -10.83 2.47
CA PRO A 49 -10.41 -10.19 3.79
C PRO A 49 -9.10 -10.57 4.51
N GLU A 50 -8.67 -11.82 4.39
CA GLU A 50 -7.44 -12.36 4.99
C GLU A 50 -6.18 -11.75 4.39
N ASP A 51 -6.14 -11.56 3.06
CA ASP A 51 -5.04 -10.91 2.36
C ASP A 51 -4.96 -9.44 2.74
N ARG A 52 -6.12 -8.79 2.92
CA ARG A 52 -6.21 -7.40 3.36
C ARG A 52 -5.67 -7.21 4.78
N THR A 53 -6.02 -8.10 5.70
CA THR A 53 -5.48 -8.15 7.07
C THR A 53 -3.97 -8.36 7.04
N THR A 54 -3.50 -9.31 6.23
CA THR A 54 -2.06 -9.63 6.09
C THR A 54 -1.27 -8.41 5.61
N LEU A 55 -1.76 -7.70 4.58
CA LEU A 55 -1.11 -6.49 4.08
C LEU A 55 -1.10 -5.36 5.12
N ARG A 56 -2.18 -5.19 5.89
CA ARG A 56 -2.23 -4.19 6.97
C ARG A 56 -1.22 -4.48 8.07
N LEU A 57 -1.12 -5.73 8.52
CA LEU A 57 -0.15 -6.14 9.54
C LEU A 57 1.30 -6.00 9.05
N ALA A 58 1.58 -6.39 7.80
CA ALA A 58 2.89 -6.21 7.20
C ALA A 58 3.29 -4.73 7.09
N ALA A 59 2.35 -3.86 6.71
CA ALA A 59 2.57 -2.41 6.69
C ALA A 59 2.81 -1.84 8.10
N ALA A 60 2.06 -2.31 9.11
CA ALA A 60 2.25 -1.90 10.50
C ALA A 60 3.64 -2.29 11.02
N ALA A 61 4.07 -3.52 10.77
CA ALA A 61 5.40 -4.01 11.12
C ALA A 61 6.49 -3.17 10.44
N LEU A 62 6.37 -2.90 9.14
CA LEU A 62 7.31 -2.08 8.40
C LEU A 62 7.43 -0.64 8.94
N LEU A 63 6.30 -0.01 9.29
CA LEU A 63 6.31 1.32 9.89
C LEU A 63 6.94 1.32 11.29
N HIS A 64 6.68 0.27 12.08
CA HIS A 64 7.29 0.07 13.39
C HIS A 64 8.81 -0.09 13.29
N GLU A 65 9.31 -0.93 12.38
CA GLU A 65 10.75 -1.12 12.13
C GLU A 65 11.47 0.17 11.72
N GLN A 66 10.78 1.08 11.04
CA GLN A 66 11.33 2.36 10.62
C GLN A 66 11.17 3.48 11.66
N GLY A 67 10.71 3.16 12.87
CA GLY A 67 10.55 4.12 13.96
C GLY A 67 9.46 5.18 13.69
N CYS A 68 8.49 4.88 12.83
CA CYS A 68 7.38 5.80 12.58
C CYS A 68 6.51 5.94 13.84
N PRO A 69 5.85 7.10 14.05
CA PRO A 69 5.12 7.35 15.28
C PRO A 69 3.90 6.41 15.41
N PRO A 70 3.53 5.98 16.62
CA PRO A 70 2.41 5.06 16.86
C PRO A 70 1.08 5.50 16.23
N ARG A 71 0.85 6.82 16.10
CA ARG A 71 -0.33 7.39 15.43
C ARG A 71 -0.48 6.98 13.95
N ALA A 72 0.62 6.66 13.28
CA ALA A 72 0.62 6.19 11.90
C ALA A 72 0.43 4.66 11.81
N ILE A 73 0.74 3.93 12.89
CA ILE A 73 0.66 2.46 12.96
C ILE A 73 -0.73 2.02 13.45
N ALA A 74 -1.30 2.71 14.43
CA ALA A 74 -2.57 2.33 15.06
C ALA A 74 -3.74 2.10 14.07
N PRO A 75 -3.95 2.92 13.02
CA PRO A 75 -5.02 2.65 12.05
C PRO A 75 -4.86 1.31 11.31
N LEU A 76 -3.63 0.84 11.13
CA LEU A 76 -3.34 -0.43 10.45
C LEU A 76 -3.63 -1.65 11.33
N LEU A 77 -3.79 -1.46 12.65
CA LEU A 77 -4.02 -2.55 13.61
C LEU A 77 -5.50 -2.66 14.03
N VAL A 78 -6.27 -1.57 13.94
CA VAL A 78 -7.69 -1.54 14.35
C VAL A 78 -8.62 -2.14 13.28
N GLU A 79 -8.21 -2.10 12.00
CA GLU A 79 -8.96 -2.65 10.86
C GLU A 79 -8.36 -3.93 10.27
N ALA A 80 -7.40 -4.54 10.98
CA ALA A 80 -6.75 -5.80 10.61
C ALA A 80 -7.48 -6.99 11.24
#